data_AF-A0A3C1RE04-F1
#
_entry.id   AF-A0A3C1RE04-F1
#
_cell.length_a   1.000
_cell.length_b   1.000
_cell.length_c   1.000
_cell.angle_alpha   90.00
_cell.angle_beta   90.00
_cell.angle_gamma   90.00
#
_symmetry.space_group_name_H-M   'P 1'
#
loop_
_entity.id
_entity.type
_entity.pdbx_description
1 polymer ?
#
loop_
_entity_poly.entity_id
_entity_poly.type
_entity_poly.pdbx_seq_one_letter_code
_entity_poly.pdbx_strand_id
1 'polypeptide(L)'
;MNTKITRCLARTLLIVLFFAFENFFSQYNGAVGINTSSPNTNSVLDIVSGNSNKGILIPRLTETQRNAIVINSANDDGLTVYNTTEDCLNYWSLADNEWKSVCGQIGKSVFTIDCSNTKAVGSYVKGKELTTSNYLSVTVNVTKIGNYTIMGTTTNGYNFYGTGVFLNTGIQTIQIPGQGTPAAIQTDTIQLSANGVDVTCTPPVTITVLSPAAIYTMSCGKAIVNGVYKVGTPLTASNTITLPVNVTSLGSYTITTNTVDGISFSGSGTFTATGNQNITLQGTGTPTSTSVKTITITSDSQGGVSTTCTVSVVVVIPIKRLLAIGTSENVYGYNFSGIAASGRMISTASNFGTTATSVVKAEGFTRINGGNSPSIAQLQGWLSGSSPVDIMVIGYSWAPSDAEADIIADYLVKGGVVLAFSESNAGMQRLFRYVFNDNTITTGGVNAAGALYRLPVINDEIINGPFGDARGKTWGEDASATTYASGIPSSEIDIYSTDSDLSQASPGGTAGRVTAFKHKTLNFIWIGDGGFNSNCGASDTICPFEVNGSNLPVVKTSYGRGGDALDQDVYNSIISANAFAWAIKQAEFNGINTQ
;
A
#
# COMPACT_ATOMS: atom_id res chain seq x y z
N MET A 1 91.28 -6.94 -99.61
CA MET A 1 91.86 -8.17 -99.02
C MET A 1 90.73 -9.18 -98.89
N ASN A 2 90.60 -10.08 -99.88
CA ASN A 2 89.53 -11.06 -99.99
C ASN A 2 89.87 -12.30 -99.15
N THR A 3 89.35 -12.40 -97.93
CA THR A 3 89.35 -13.64 -97.16
C THR A 3 87.99 -14.34 -97.34
N LYS A 4 87.96 -15.29 -98.28
CA LYS A 4 86.86 -16.24 -98.47
C LYS A 4 86.73 -17.12 -97.22
N ILE A 5 85.83 -16.78 -96.31
CA ILE A 5 85.36 -17.73 -95.29
C ILE A 5 84.53 -18.78 -96.01
N THR A 6 85.06 -20.00 -96.11
CA THR A 6 84.37 -21.14 -96.70
C THR A 6 83.07 -21.42 -95.95
N ARG A 7 81.97 -21.69 -96.67
CA ARG A 7 80.62 -21.98 -96.13
C ARG A 7 80.60 -22.99 -94.98
N CYS A 8 81.62 -23.83 -94.85
CA CYS A 8 81.78 -24.77 -93.74
C CYS A 8 82.10 -24.07 -92.41
N LEU A 9 83.04 -23.10 -92.38
CA LEU A 9 83.41 -22.40 -91.13
C LEU A 9 82.26 -21.57 -90.56
N ALA A 10 81.47 -20.91 -91.42
CA ALA A 10 80.32 -20.12 -90.98
C ALA A 10 79.19 -21.00 -90.42
N ARG A 11 79.00 -22.22 -90.96
CA ARG A 11 78.04 -23.19 -90.41
C ARG A 11 78.52 -23.77 -89.08
N THR A 12 79.81 -24.08 -88.94
CA THR A 12 80.38 -24.56 -87.67
C THR A 12 80.33 -23.49 -86.58
N LEU A 13 80.60 -22.22 -86.91
CA LEU A 13 80.50 -21.12 -85.93
C LEU A 13 79.05 -20.86 -85.50
N LEU A 14 78.08 -20.98 -86.41
CA LEU A 14 76.65 -20.83 -86.10
C LEU A 14 76.12 -22.01 -85.26
N ILE A 15 76.60 -23.23 -85.52
CA ILE A 15 76.25 -24.43 -84.74
C ILE A 15 76.90 -24.39 -83.35
N VAL A 16 78.15 -23.92 -83.22
CA VAL A 16 78.80 -23.71 -81.92
C VAL A 16 78.12 -22.58 -81.12
N LEU A 17 77.66 -21.50 -81.77
CA LEU A 17 76.82 -20.50 -81.09
C LEU A 17 75.44 -21.06 -80.68
N PHE A 18 74.82 -21.94 -81.48
CA PHE A 18 73.56 -22.58 -81.13
C PHE A 18 73.69 -23.54 -79.94
N PHE A 19 74.76 -24.36 -79.89
CA PHE A 19 75.01 -25.25 -78.74
C PHE A 19 75.55 -24.52 -77.50
N ALA A 20 76.10 -23.30 -77.64
CA ALA A 20 76.45 -22.46 -76.50
C ALA A 20 75.24 -21.73 -75.88
N PHE A 21 74.11 -21.61 -76.60
CA PHE A 21 72.89 -20.98 -76.10
C PHE A 21 71.95 -21.92 -75.32
N GLU A 22 72.14 -23.24 -75.38
CA GLU A 22 71.29 -24.20 -74.63
C GLU A 22 71.64 -24.33 -73.14
N ASN A 23 72.73 -23.70 -72.67
CA ASN A 23 73.17 -23.78 -71.27
C ASN A 23 72.72 -22.61 -70.38
N PHE A 24 71.82 -21.71 -70.81
CA PHE A 24 71.41 -20.55 -70.00
C PHE A 24 70.05 -20.64 -69.30
N PHE A 25 69.30 -21.74 -69.41
CA PHE A 25 68.10 -21.94 -68.59
C PHE A 25 67.97 -23.37 -68.07
N SER A 26 69.05 -23.91 -67.51
CA SER A 26 68.91 -24.96 -66.49
C SER A 26 68.97 -24.28 -65.12
N GLN A 27 67.80 -24.18 -64.48
CA GLN A 27 67.67 -23.80 -63.08
C GLN A 27 68.39 -24.85 -62.24
N TYR A 28 69.60 -24.51 -61.77
CA TYR A 28 70.25 -25.27 -60.73
C TYR A 28 69.77 -24.72 -59.38
N ASN A 29 69.05 -25.57 -58.65
CA ASN A 29 68.60 -25.43 -57.25
C ASN A 29 67.42 -24.48 -56.95
N GLY A 30 66.20 -25.00 -57.13
CA GLY A 30 65.25 -25.11 -56.01
C GLY A 30 63.98 -24.25 -56.02
N ALA A 31 63.93 -23.13 -56.75
CA ALA A 31 62.79 -22.21 -56.70
C ALA A 31 62.36 -21.70 -58.09
N VAL A 32 61.04 -21.74 -58.36
CA VAL A 32 60.40 -21.17 -59.54
C VAL A 32 59.92 -19.76 -59.21
N GLY A 33 60.52 -18.76 -59.85
CA GLY A 33 60.02 -17.38 -59.83
C GLY A 33 59.10 -17.09 -61.01
N ILE A 34 57.90 -16.56 -60.75
CA ILE A 34 57.04 -15.97 -61.78
C ILE A 34 57.11 -14.45 -61.63
N ASN A 35 57.64 -13.79 -62.66
CA ASN A 35 57.80 -12.34 -62.72
C ASN A 35 58.73 -11.76 -61.62
N THR A 36 59.67 -12.57 -61.13
CA THR A 36 60.83 -12.19 -60.30
C THR A 36 62.05 -13.01 -60.72
N SER A 37 63.23 -12.38 -60.78
CA SER A 37 64.52 -13.06 -61.04
C SER A 37 65.27 -13.42 -59.76
N SER A 38 64.73 -13.07 -58.59
CA SER A 38 65.29 -13.40 -57.28
C SER A 38 64.15 -13.93 -56.39
N PRO A 39 63.67 -15.17 -56.61
CA PRO A 39 62.65 -15.78 -55.78
C PRO A 39 63.05 -15.78 -54.31
N ASN A 40 62.08 -15.61 -53.41
CA ASN A 40 62.31 -15.70 -51.99
C ASN A 40 63.00 -17.02 -51.62
N THR A 41 64.09 -16.95 -50.85
CA THR A 41 64.95 -18.10 -50.51
C THR A 41 64.22 -19.20 -49.74
N ASN A 42 63.09 -18.88 -49.11
CA ASN A 42 62.26 -19.82 -48.36
C ASN A 42 61.10 -20.41 -49.18
N SER A 43 61.02 -20.09 -50.47
CA SER A 43 59.92 -20.53 -51.33
C SER A 43 60.43 -21.35 -52.51
N VAL A 44 59.73 -22.44 -52.82
CA VAL A 44 59.94 -23.20 -54.07
C VAL A 44 59.14 -22.59 -55.22
N LEU A 45 58.13 -21.77 -54.93
CA LEU A 45 57.36 -20.98 -55.89
C LEU A 45 57.16 -19.57 -55.35
N ASP A 46 57.71 -18.56 -56.03
CA ASP A 46 57.54 -17.14 -55.71
C ASP A 46 56.84 -16.43 -56.87
N ILE A 47 55.75 -15.72 -56.60
CA ILE A 47 54.94 -15.05 -57.61
C ILE A 47 54.84 -13.57 -57.24
N VAL A 48 55.53 -12.72 -58.00
CA VAL A 48 55.53 -11.27 -57.77
C VAL A 48 54.63 -10.57 -58.78
N SER A 49 53.64 -9.84 -58.29
CA SER A 49 52.72 -9.06 -59.12
C SER A 49 53.40 -7.77 -59.61
N GLY A 50 53.87 -7.74 -60.86
CA GLY A 50 54.77 -6.68 -61.37
C GLY A 50 54.21 -5.25 -61.27
N ASN A 51 52.91 -5.07 -61.48
CA ASN A 51 52.21 -3.78 -61.30
C ASN A 51 51.25 -3.82 -60.10
N SER A 52 51.42 -4.77 -59.18
CA SER A 52 50.54 -5.00 -58.03
C SER A 52 49.05 -5.16 -58.38
N ASN A 53 48.72 -5.63 -59.58
CA ASN A 53 47.35 -5.71 -60.11
C ASN A 53 46.92 -7.13 -60.56
N LYS A 54 47.72 -8.15 -60.24
CA LYS A 54 47.46 -9.57 -60.54
C LYS A 54 47.57 -10.41 -59.27
N GLY A 55 46.75 -11.47 -59.17
CA GLY A 55 46.79 -12.47 -58.10
C GLY A 55 47.00 -13.88 -58.63
N ILE A 56 46.83 -14.88 -57.77
CA ILE A 56 46.95 -16.31 -58.11
C ILE A 56 45.58 -16.98 -57.98
N LEU A 57 45.24 -17.86 -58.92
CA LEU A 57 44.11 -18.79 -58.77
C LEU A 57 44.67 -20.17 -58.43
N ILE A 58 44.49 -20.59 -57.20
CA ILE A 58 44.72 -21.98 -56.79
C ILE A 58 43.52 -22.86 -57.20
N PRO A 59 43.63 -24.20 -57.20
CA PRO A 59 42.52 -25.08 -57.54
C PRO A 59 41.25 -24.74 -56.75
N ARG A 60 40.15 -24.53 -57.48
CA ARG A 60 38.84 -24.13 -56.93
C ARG A 60 37.90 -25.33 -56.95
N LEU A 61 37.40 -25.74 -55.79
CA LEU A 61 36.58 -26.93 -55.61
C LEU A 61 35.37 -26.63 -54.75
N THR A 62 34.24 -27.29 -54.97
CA THR A 62 33.16 -27.33 -53.97
C THR A 62 33.55 -28.19 -52.78
N GLU A 63 32.84 -28.08 -51.65
CA GLU A 63 33.09 -28.91 -50.47
C GLU A 63 33.02 -30.42 -50.82
N THR A 64 32.04 -30.82 -51.64
CA THR A 64 31.88 -32.20 -52.12
C THR A 64 33.07 -32.65 -52.96
N GLN A 65 33.57 -31.80 -53.86
CA GLN A 65 34.72 -32.12 -54.70
C GLN A 65 36.02 -32.19 -53.89
N ARG A 66 36.22 -31.29 -52.92
CA ARG A 66 37.33 -31.33 -51.96
C ARG A 66 37.32 -32.62 -51.15
N ASN A 67 36.16 -33.01 -50.62
CA ASN A 67 36.03 -34.22 -49.80
C ASN A 67 36.20 -35.53 -50.61
N ALA A 68 36.11 -35.48 -51.94
CA ALA A 68 36.37 -36.63 -52.80
C ALA A 68 37.88 -36.85 -53.08
N ILE A 69 38.75 -35.93 -52.67
CA ILE A 69 40.20 -36.09 -52.79
C ILE A 69 40.63 -37.23 -51.85
N VAL A 70 41.28 -38.26 -52.41
CA VAL A 70 41.89 -39.34 -51.63
C VAL A 70 43.21 -38.82 -51.05
N ILE A 71 43.21 -38.55 -49.75
CA ILE A 71 44.37 -37.99 -49.05
C ILE A 71 45.40 -39.06 -48.71
N ASN A 72 46.65 -38.82 -49.09
CA ASN A 72 47.82 -39.50 -48.58
C ASN A 72 48.44 -38.66 -47.46
N SER A 73 48.08 -38.98 -46.21
CA SER A 73 48.48 -38.20 -45.02
C SER A 73 49.99 -38.01 -44.87
N ALA A 74 50.82 -38.91 -45.42
CA ALA A 74 52.28 -38.76 -45.35
C ALA A 74 52.85 -37.65 -46.25
N ASN A 75 52.12 -37.23 -47.28
CA ASN A 75 52.64 -36.33 -48.32
C ASN A 75 51.77 -35.09 -48.57
N ASP A 76 50.52 -35.08 -48.13
CA ASP A 76 49.55 -34.04 -48.49
C ASP A 76 49.37 -32.96 -47.39
N ASP A 77 50.23 -32.93 -46.36
CA ASP A 77 50.19 -31.87 -45.35
C ASP A 77 50.43 -30.49 -46.00
N GLY A 78 49.53 -29.54 -45.74
CA GLY A 78 49.55 -28.22 -46.37
C GLY A 78 48.96 -28.15 -47.78
N LEU A 79 48.37 -29.25 -48.31
CA LEU A 79 47.66 -29.23 -49.60
C LEU A 79 46.55 -28.17 -49.56
N THR A 80 46.64 -27.15 -50.41
CA THR A 80 45.78 -25.96 -50.34
C THR A 80 44.86 -25.82 -51.55
N VAL A 81 43.58 -25.56 -51.32
CA VAL A 81 42.55 -25.32 -52.34
C VAL A 81 41.70 -24.11 -51.95
N TYR A 82 41.03 -23.50 -52.92
CA TYR A 82 39.98 -22.52 -52.64
C TYR A 82 38.62 -23.24 -52.68
N ASN A 83 37.98 -23.39 -51.53
CA ASN A 83 36.67 -24.03 -51.43
C ASN A 83 35.58 -23.01 -51.78
N THR A 84 34.93 -23.19 -52.92
CA THR A 84 33.89 -22.28 -53.41
C THR A 84 32.55 -22.42 -52.67
N THR A 85 32.36 -23.49 -51.89
CA THR A 85 31.18 -23.66 -51.01
C THR A 85 31.36 -22.89 -49.69
N GLU A 86 32.58 -22.88 -49.15
CA GLU A 86 32.95 -22.09 -47.96
C GLU A 86 33.40 -20.66 -48.28
N ASP A 87 33.61 -20.37 -49.57
CA ASP A 87 34.21 -19.13 -50.09
C ASP A 87 35.53 -18.76 -49.39
N CYS A 88 36.38 -19.77 -49.16
CA CYS A 88 37.60 -19.62 -48.38
C CYS A 88 38.71 -20.59 -48.82
N LEU A 89 39.96 -20.25 -48.50
CA LEU A 89 41.09 -21.16 -48.55
C LEU A 89 40.91 -22.31 -47.54
N ASN A 90 41.05 -23.54 -48.02
CA ASN A 90 41.18 -24.72 -47.20
C ASN A 90 42.55 -25.34 -47.39
N TYR A 91 43.12 -25.90 -46.33
CA TYR A 91 44.33 -26.71 -46.39
C TYR A 91 44.15 -28.04 -45.64
N TRP A 92 44.79 -29.10 -46.10
CA TRP A 92 44.83 -30.36 -45.35
C TRP A 92 45.82 -30.23 -44.18
N SER A 93 45.35 -30.52 -42.97
CA SER A 93 46.18 -30.56 -41.75
C SER A 93 46.48 -32.01 -41.37
N LEU A 94 47.75 -32.40 -41.41
CA LEU A 94 48.18 -33.70 -40.90
C LEU A 94 47.94 -33.83 -39.39
N ALA A 95 48.19 -32.76 -38.63
CA ALA A 95 48.08 -32.77 -37.16
C ALA A 95 46.65 -33.07 -36.68
N ASP A 96 45.65 -32.60 -37.41
CA ASP A 96 44.23 -32.77 -37.07
C ASP A 96 43.52 -33.83 -37.93
N ASN A 97 44.21 -34.37 -38.94
CA ASN A 97 43.68 -35.33 -39.91
C ASN A 97 42.37 -34.86 -40.57
N GLU A 98 42.29 -33.58 -40.91
CA GLU A 98 41.11 -32.97 -41.55
C GLU A 98 41.46 -31.78 -42.46
N TRP A 99 40.52 -31.40 -43.32
CA TRP A 99 40.56 -30.13 -44.04
C TRP A 99 40.27 -28.97 -43.07
N LYS A 100 41.23 -28.06 -42.90
CA LYS A 100 41.08 -26.83 -42.11
C LYS A 100 40.76 -25.64 -43.02
N SER A 101 39.95 -24.73 -42.51
CA SER A 101 39.64 -23.46 -43.17
C SER A 101 40.49 -22.33 -42.59
N VAL A 102 41.16 -21.56 -43.45
CA VAL A 102 42.06 -20.46 -43.04
C VAL A 102 41.26 -19.26 -42.50
N CYS A 103 39.99 -19.15 -42.86
CA CYS A 103 39.13 -18.03 -42.45
C CYS A 103 38.57 -18.18 -41.03
N GLY A 104 38.99 -19.21 -40.27
CA GLY A 104 38.59 -19.41 -38.86
C GLY A 104 37.08 -19.65 -38.65
N GLN A 105 36.30 -19.84 -39.71
CA GLN A 105 34.88 -20.10 -39.61
C GLN A 105 34.65 -21.59 -39.35
N ILE A 106 34.39 -21.93 -38.09
CA ILE A 106 33.60 -23.14 -37.77
C ILE A 106 32.29 -22.91 -38.54
N GLY A 107 32.04 -23.66 -39.62
CA GLY A 107 31.00 -23.36 -40.62
C GLY A 107 29.58 -23.17 -40.07
N LYS A 108 28.53 -23.16 -40.91
CA LYS A 108 27.16 -23.01 -40.39
C LYS A 108 26.81 -24.14 -39.41
N SER A 109 26.29 -23.78 -38.24
CA SER A 109 25.78 -24.76 -37.27
C SER A 109 24.53 -25.46 -37.80
N VAL A 110 24.28 -26.68 -37.33
CA VAL A 110 23.00 -27.38 -37.53
C VAL A 110 22.38 -27.59 -36.16
N PHE A 111 21.13 -27.13 -36.00
CA PHE A 111 20.39 -27.22 -34.75
C PHE A 111 18.87 -27.18 -35.01
N THR A 112 18.10 -27.62 -34.03
CA THR A 112 16.63 -27.42 -33.97
C THR A 112 16.28 -26.51 -32.80
N ILE A 113 15.19 -25.75 -32.92
CA ILE A 113 14.65 -24.94 -31.81
C ILE A 113 13.61 -25.77 -31.06
N ASP A 114 13.75 -25.83 -29.73
CA ASP A 114 12.72 -26.34 -28.84
C ASP A 114 11.75 -25.20 -28.48
N CYS A 115 10.64 -25.13 -29.22
CA CYS A 115 9.63 -24.10 -29.02
C CYS A 115 8.88 -24.23 -27.69
N SER A 116 8.84 -25.42 -27.07
CA SER A 116 8.16 -25.61 -25.78
C SER A 116 8.89 -24.93 -24.62
N ASN A 117 10.22 -24.83 -24.75
CA ASN A 117 11.11 -24.19 -23.78
C ASN A 117 11.63 -22.82 -24.25
N THR A 118 11.13 -22.30 -25.37
CA THR A 118 11.46 -20.97 -25.89
C THR A 118 10.41 -19.97 -25.46
N LYS A 119 10.82 -18.89 -24.79
CA LYS A 119 9.90 -17.86 -24.26
C LYS A 119 10.49 -16.46 -24.33
N ALA A 120 9.61 -15.49 -24.46
CA ALA A 120 9.98 -14.10 -24.28
C ALA A 120 10.13 -13.75 -22.79
N VAL A 121 11.14 -12.95 -22.49
CA VAL A 121 11.47 -12.44 -21.16
C VAL A 121 11.42 -10.91 -21.20
N GLY A 122 10.99 -10.30 -20.11
CA GLY A 122 10.82 -8.86 -19.95
C GLY A 122 9.37 -8.39 -20.11
N SER A 123 9.11 -7.14 -19.73
CA SER A 123 7.82 -6.47 -19.92
C SER A 123 7.84 -5.62 -21.18
N TYR A 124 6.88 -5.84 -22.07
CA TYR A 124 6.75 -5.12 -23.34
C TYR A 124 5.62 -4.13 -23.19
N VAL A 125 5.89 -2.83 -23.38
CA VAL A 125 4.93 -1.75 -23.14
C VAL A 125 4.82 -0.90 -24.40
N LYS A 126 3.61 -0.57 -24.83
CA LYS A 126 3.38 0.29 -25.99
C LYS A 126 4.14 1.62 -25.85
N GLY A 127 4.90 1.99 -26.87
CA GLY A 127 5.64 3.25 -26.96
C GLY A 127 6.94 3.29 -26.14
N LYS A 128 7.32 2.20 -25.46
CA LYS A 128 8.61 2.10 -24.74
C LYS A 128 9.59 1.28 -25.56
N GLU A 129 10.76 1.85 -25.80
CA GLU A 129 11.86 1.15 -26.47
C GLU A 129 12.31 -0.07 -25.67
N LEU A 130 12.59 -1.17 -26.37
CA LEU A 130 13.10 -2.38 -25.76
C LEU A 130 14.52 -2.17 -25.22
N THR A 131 14.81 -2.78 -24.07
CA THR A 131 16.11 -2.72 -23.42
C THR A 131 16.75 -4.11 -23.39
N THR A 132 17.95 -4.23 -22.82
CA THR A 132 18.62 -5.53 -22.61
C THR A 132 17.81 -6.50 -21.71
N SER A 133 16.83 -6.00 -20.95
CA SER A 133 15.92 -6.84 -20.17
C SER A 133 14.80 -7.50 -21.00
N ASN A 134 14.65 -7.11 -22.28
CA ASN A 134 13.68 -7.64 -23.22
C ASN A 134 14.38 -8.56 -24.23
N TYR A 135 14.23 -9.88 -24.09
CA TYR A 135 14.90 -10.84 -24.94
C TYR A 135 14.10 -12.14 -25.10
N LEU A 136 14.42 -12.94 -26.11
CA LEU A 136 13.97 -14.33 -26.20
C LEU A 136 14.99 -15.26 -25.54
N SER A 137 14.52 -16.07 -24.61
CA SER A 137 15.28 -17.21 -24.10
C SER A 137 14.99 -18.39 -25.02
N VAL A 138 15.87 -18.61 -26.00
CA VAL A 138 15.69 -19.65 -27.04
C VAL A 138 16.46 -20.90 -26.64
N THR A 139 15.75 -22.02 -26.56
CA THR A 139 16.35 -23.34 -26.30
C THR A 139 16.54 -24.07 -27.61
N VAL A 140 17.75 -24.57 -27.86
CA VAL A 140 18.12 -25.26 -29.11
C VAL A 140 18.80 -26.59 -28.83
N ASN A 141 18.70 -27.55 -29.75
CA ASN A 141 19.50 -28.77 -29.74
C ASN A 141 20.50 -28.74 -30.91
N VAL A 142 21.77 -28.55 -30.60
CA VAL A 142 22.86 -28.38 -31.57
C VAL A 142 23.43 -29.74 -31.97
N THR A 143 23.33 -30.09 -33.24
CA THR A 143 23.88 -31.33 -33.81
C THR A 143 25.19 -31.11 -34.56
N LYS A 144 25.48 -29.88 -34.99
CA LYS A 144 26.78 -29.45 -35.55
C LYS A 144 27.17 -28.09 -35.00
N ILE A 145 28.37 -28.01 -34.41
CA ILE A 145 28.98 -26.75 -33.96
C ILE A 145 29.14 -25.76 -35.12
N GLY A 146 29.17 -24.46 -34.84
CA GLY A 146 29.30 -23.45 -35.89
C GLY A 146 28.54 -22.16 -35.63
N ASN A 147 28.58 -21.28 -36.63
CA ASN A 147 27.91 -20.00 -36.59
C ASN A 147 26.38 -20.17 -36.70
N TYR A 148 25.64 -19.42 -35.88
CA TYR A 148 24.19 -19.33 -35.94
C TYR A 148 23.71 -17.90 -36.15
N THR A 149 22.52 -17.77 -36.73
CA THR A 149 21.74 -16.53 -36.78
C THR A 149 20.29 -16.89 -36.46
N ILE A 150 19.69 -16.19 -35.49
CA ILE A 150 18.28 -16.35 -35.13
C ILE A 150 17.61 -14.98 -35.19
N MET A 151 16.45 -14.94 -35.85
CA MET A 151 15.63 -13.74 -35.95
C MET A 151 14.21 -14.07 -35.46
N GLY A 152 13.61 -13.14 -34.73
CA GLY A 152 12.20 -13.17 -34.38
C GLY A 152 11.54 -11.87 -34.81
N THR A 153 10.58 -11.93 -35.73
CA THR A 153 9.91 -10.71 -36.22
C THR A 153 8.51 -10.60 -35.63
N THR A 154 8.08 -9.36 -35.39
CA THR A 154 6.70 -9.00 -35.05
C THR A 154 6.22 -7.93 -36.02
N THR A 155 4.91 -7.81 -36.19
CA THR A 155 4.29 -6.72 -36.96
C THR A 155 4.08 -5.46 -36.13
N ASN A 156 4.46 -5.48 -34.85
CA ASN A 156 4.12 -4.46 -33.86
C ASN A 156 5.28 -3.50 -33.53
N GLY A 157 6.24 -3.32 -34.45
CA GLY A 157 7.29 -2.29 -34.34
C GLY A 157 8.56 -2.71 -33.58
N TYR A 158 8.70 -3.99 -33.22
CA TYR A 158 9.89 -4.52 -32.57
C TYR A 158 10.26 -5.92 -33.10
N ASN A 159 11.52 -6.31 -32.95
CA ASN A 159 12.03 -7.59 -33.42
C ASN A 159 13.19 -8.07 -32.54
N PHE A 160 13.62 -9.30 -32.78
CA PHE A 160 14.71 -9.97 -32.10
C PHE A 160 15.73 -10.41 -33.14
N TYR A 161 17.01 -10.19 -32.84
CA TYR A 161 18.11 -10.58 -33.72
C TYR A 161 19.30 -11.00 -32.88
N GLY A 162 19.88 -12.15 -33.19
CA GLY A 162 21.09 -12.61 -32.52
C GLY A 162 21.93 -13.52 -33.41
N THR A 163 23.24 -13.35 -33.28
CA THR A 163 24.26 -14.14 -33.97
C THR A 163 25.30 -14.59 -32.98
N GLY A 164 25.89 -15.76 -33.22
CA GLY A 164 26.97 -16.26 -32.39
C GLY A 164 27.53 -17.56 -32.92
N VAL A 165 28.28 -18.27 -32.07
CA VAL A 165 28.91 -19.56 -32.41
C VAL A 165 28.52 -20.58 -31.35
N PHE A 166 28.00 -21.74 -31.77
CA PHE A 166 27.91 -22.89 -30.89
C PHE A 166 29.25 -23.61 -30.86
N LEU A 167 29.86 -23.69 -29.68
CA LEU A 167 31.15 -24.36 -29.48
C LEU A 167 31.00 -25.82 -29.01
N ASN A 168 29.79 -26.24 -28.66
CA ASN A 168 29.48 -27.60 -28.21
C ASN A 168 28.16 -28.08 -28.84
N THR A 169 28.04 -29.39 -29.06
CA THR A 169 26.77 -30.04 -29.40
C THR A 169 25.88 -30.23 -28.17
N GLY A 170 24.62 -30.61 -28.36
CA GLY A 170 23.64 -30.83 -27.30
C GLY A 170 22.71 -29.63 -27.05
N ILE A 171 21.96 -29.69 -25.96
CA ILE A 171 20.98 -28.66 -25.61
C ILE A 171 21.71 -27.41 -25.11
N GLN A 172 21.37 -26.26 -25.70
CA GLN A 172 21.89 -24.95 -25.34
C GLN A 172 20.72 -23.97 -25.18
N THR A 173 20.88 -23.00 -24.29
CA THR A 173 19.92 -21.88 -24.14
C THR A 173 20.65 -20.58 -24.40
N ILE A 174 20.13 -19.77 -25.32
CA ILE A 174 20.72 -18.50 -25.73
C ILE A 174 19.72 -17.36 -25.55
N GLN A 175 20.24 -16.17 -25.27
CA GLN A 175 19.45 -14.95 -25.15
C GLN A 175 19.53 -14.16 -26.44
N ILE A 176 18.41 -13.99 -27.12
CA ILE A 176 18.32 -13.18 -28.34
C ILE A 176 17.73 -11.81 -27.95
N PRO A 177 18.52 -10.74 -27.92
CA PRO A 177 18.04 -9.43 -27.50
C PRO A 177 16.95 -8.91 -28.44
N GLY A 178 15.96 -8.24 -27.84
CA GLY A 178 14.94 -7.49 -28.55
C GLY A 178 15.40 -6.06 -28.84
N GLN A 179 14.89 -5.49 -29.92
CA GLN A 179 15.11 -4.10 -30.31
C GLN A 179 13.82 -3.52 -30.92
N GLY A 180 13.72 -2.19 -30.96
CA GLY A 180 12.55 -1.47 -31.49
C GLY A 180 11.58 -1.04 -30.39
N THR A 181 10.37 -0.65 -30.78
CA THR A 181 9.35 -0.06 -29.88
C THR A 181 7.97 -0.64 -30.19
N PRO A 182 7.29 -1.32 -29.25
CA PRO A 182 5.94 -1.82 -29.45
C PRO A 182 4.93 -0.71 -29.79
N ALA A 183 4.12 -0.89 -30.84
CA ALA A 183 3.24 0.16 -31.36
C ALA A 183 1.78 0.07 -30.85
N ALA A 184 1.28 -1.14 -30.61
CA ALA A 184 -0.10 -1.44 -30.24
C ALA A 184 -0.17 -2.38 -29.02
N ILE A 185 -1.24 -2.24 -28.23
CA ILE A 185 -1.54 -3.11 -27.08
C ILE A 185 -2.24 -4.35 -27.63
N GLN A 186 -1.53 -5.48 -27.70
CA GLN A 186 -2.03 -6.74 -28.22
C GLN A 186 -1.14 -7.91 -27.78
N THR A 187 -1.57 -9.14 -28.05
CA THR A 187 -0.70 -10.31 -27.99
C THR A 187 -0.08 -10.56 -29.36
N ASP A 188 1.24 -10.42 -29.45
CA ASP A 188 2.03 -10.63 -30.65
C ASP A 188 2.53 -12.07 -30.72
N THR A 189 2.35 -12.72 -31.87
CA THR A 189 2.97 -14.01 -32.18
C THR A 189 4.28 -13.77 -32.92
N ILE A 190 5.37 -14.34 -32.43
CA ILE A 190 6.71 -14.15 -33.01
C ILE A 190 6.91 -15.11 -34.19
N GLN A 191 7.28 -14.56 -35.34
CA GLN A 191 7.72 -15.35 -36.49
C GLN A 191 9.22 -15.59 -36.39
N LEU A 192 9.62 -16.81 -36.05
CA LEU A 192 11.01 -17.20 -35.85
C LEU A 192 11.64 -17.71 -37.15
N SER A 193 12.90 -17.36 -37.38
CA SER A 193 13.75 -17.99 -38.39
C SER A 193 15.14 -18.27 -37.83
N ALA A 194 15.73 -19.38 -38.25
CA ALA A 194 17.05 -19.84 -37.85
C ALA A 194 17.89 -20.12 -39.10
N ASN A 195 19.06 -19.51 -39.20
CA ASN A 195 19.98 -19.63 -40.34
C ASN A 195 19.33 -19.35 -41.71
N GLY A 196 18.32 -18.47 -41.74
CA GLY A 196 17.58 -18.08 -42.95
C GLY A 196 16.41 -19.01 -43.31
N VAL A 197 16.05 -19.95 -42.45
CA VAL A 197 14.90 -20.86 -42.63
C VAL A 197 13.85 -20.57 -41.57
N ASP A 198 12.59 -20.49 -41.97
CA ASP A 198 11.47 -20.26 -41.06
C ASP A 198 11.28 -21.44 -40.09
N VAL A 199 10.99 -21.11 -38.84
CA VAL A 199 10.75 -22.08 -37.76
C VAL A 199 9.30 -21.95 -37.31
N THR A 200 8.50 -22.96 -37.63
CA THR A 200 7.12 -23.04 -37.15
C THR A 200 7.09 -23.60 -35.73
N CYS A 201 6.72 -22.77 -34.76
CA CYS A 201 6.64 -23.17 -33.36
C CYS A 201 5.24 -23.66 -32.96
N THR A 202 5.21 -24.82 -32.30
CA THR A 202 4.02 -25.40 -31.68
C THR A 202 4.34 -25.79 -30.23
N PRO A 203 3.81 -25.10 -29.21
CA PRO A 203 2.96 -23.90 -29.29
C PRO A 203 3.70 -22.66 -29.81
N PRO A 204 3.00 -21.65 -30.33
CA PRO A 204 3.61 -20.40 -30.79
C PRO A 204 4.22 -19.62 -29.62
N VAL A 205 5.36 -18.97 -29.86
CA VAL A 205 5.97 -18.04 -28.90
C VAL A 205 5.24 -16.70 -29.00
N THR A 206 4.66 -16.25 -27.89
CA THR A 206 3.85 -15.03 -27.84
C THR A 206 4.36 -14.02 -26.83
N ILE A 207 4.07 -12.73 -27.07
CA ILE A 207 4.35 -11.60 -26.17
C ILE A 207 3.07 -10.80 -26.00
N THR A 208 2.67 -10.53 -24.77
CA THR A 208 1.58 -9.58 -24.49
C THR A 208 2.16 -8.19 -24.27
N VAL A 209 1.83 -7.25 -25.15
CA VAL A 209 2.22 -5.84 -25.01
C VAL A 209 1.21 -5.12 -24.11
N LEU A 210 1.72 -4.51 -23.06
CA LEU A 210 0.96 -3.82 -22.02
C LEU A 210 0.72 -2.35 -22.37
N SER A 211 -0.34 -1.78 -21.79
CA SER A 211 -0.57 -0.33 -21.79
C SER A 211 0.51 0.39 -20.98
N PRO A 212 0.98 1.60 -21.37
CA PRO A 212 1.82 2.42 -20.51
C PRO A 212 1.05 2.86 -19.26
N ALA A 213 1.75 3.06 -18.16
CA ALA A 213 1.17 3.67 -16.97
C ALA A 213 0.69 5.09 -17.28
N ALA A 214 -0.48 5.44 -16.74
CA ALA A 214 -1.04 6.77 -16.84
C ALA A 214 -0.23 7.79 -16.03
N ILE A 215 -0.41 9.07 -16.37
CA ILE A 215 0.10 10.21 -15.57
C ILE A 215 -1.11 10.88 -14.93
N TYR A 216 -1.18 10.87 -13.60
CA TYR A 216 -2.29 11.42 -12.83
C TYR A 216 -1.88 11.87 -11.42
N THR A 217 -2.54 12.88 -10.88
CA THR A 217 -2.35 13.32 -9.49
C THR A 217 -3.48 12.81 -8.60
N MET A 218 -3.15 12.28 -7.41
CA MET A 218 -4.15 11.88 -6.43
C MET A 218 -4.63 13.08 -5.59
N SER A 219 -5.95 13.24 -5.45
CA SER A 219 -6.58 14.29 -4.63
C SER A 219 -6.92 13.78 -3.23
N CYS A 220 -5.89 13.46 -2.45
CA CYS A 220 -6.06 12.63 -1.26
C CYS A 220 -6.88 13.28 -0.12
N GLY A 221 -6.88 14.61 0.00
CA GLY A 221 -7.76 15.32 0.94
C GLY A 221 -9.26 15.19 0.61
N LYS A 222 -9.60 14.62 -0.56
CA LYS A 222 -10.98 14.32 -0.99
C LYS A 222 -11.25 12.82 -1.07
N ALA A 223 -10.31 11.97 -0.64
CA ALA A 223 -10.53 10.54 -0.60
C ALA A 223 -11.58 10.19 0.47
N ILE A 224 -12.48 9.27 0.13
CA ILE A 224 -13.60 8.88 1.00
C ILE A 224 -13.43 7.39 1.34
N VAL A 225 -13.31 7.08 2.63
CA VAL A 225 -13.35 5.70 3.12
C VAL A 225 -14.80 5.30 3.31
N ASN A 226 -15.23 4.26 2.59
CA ASN A 226 -16.60 3.73 2.63
C ASN A 226 -16.66 2.41 3.41
N GLY A 227 -17.86 2.11 3.91
CA GLY A 227 -18.16 0.90 4.67
C GLY A 227 -17.98 1.08 6.18
N VAL A 228 -18.48 0.10 6.92
CA VAL A 228 -18.32 0.01 8.38
C VAL A 228 -17.23 -1.01 8.68
N TYR A 229 -16.27 -0.65 9.53
CA TYR A 229 -15.14 -1.50 9.91
C TYR A 229 -15.33 -1.90 11.38
N LYS A 230 -15.30 -3.20 11.67
CA LYS A 230 -15.52 -3.75 13.02
C LYS A 230 -14.41 -4.73 13.38
N VAL A 231 -13.96 -4.71 14.64
CA VAL A 231 -12.97 -5.66 15.16
C VAL A 231 -13.44 -7.09 14.96
N GLY A 232 -12.54 -7.97 14.51
CA GLY A 232 -12.81 -9.40 14.30
C GLY A 232 -13.74 -9.71 13.13
N THR A 233 -14.22 -8.71 12.38
CA THR A 233 -15.11 -8.91 11.23
C THR A 233 -14.35 -8.71 9.92
N PRO A 234 -14.32 -9.71 9.02
CA PRO A 234 -13.70 -9.57 7.70
C PRO A 234 -14.33 -8.46 6.87
N LEU A 235 -13.50 -7.73 6.11
CA LEU A 235 -13.96 -6.72 5.17
C LEU A 235 -14.79 -7.35 4.04
N THR A 236 -15.76 -6.58 3.56
CA THR A 236 -16.70 -6.96 2.49
C THR A 236 -16.52 -6.08 1.26
N ALA A 237 -17.25 -6.36 0.19
CA ALA A 237 -17.26 -5.52 -1.02
C ALA A 237 -17.75 -4.06 -0.78
N SER A 238 -18.34 -3.77 0.38
CA SER A 238 -18.73 -2.40 0.76
C SER A 238 -17.58 -1.58 1.37
N ASN A 239 -16.50 -2.24 1.81
CA ASN A 239 -15.34 -1.60 2.43
C ASN A 239 -14.36 -1.14 1.36
N THR A 240 -14.42 0.13 0.99
CA THR A 240 -13.65 0.68 -0.14
C THR A 240 -13.05 2.03 0.18
N ILE A 241 -12.10 2.48 -0.66
CA ILE A 241 -11.69 3.88 -0.73
C ILE A 241 -12.08 4.42 -2.09
N THR A 242 -12.90 5.48 -2.13
CA THR A 242 -13.08 6.28 -3.34
C THR A 242 -11.99 7.34 -3.39
N LEU A 243 -11.08 7.23 -4.35
CA LEU A 243 -9.93 8.09 -4.54
C LEU A 243 -10.12 8.97 -5.78
N PRO A 244 -10.37 10.28 -5.61
CA PRO A 244 -10.42 11.21 -6.73
C PRO A 244 -9.01 11.46 -7.28
N VAL A 245 -8.87 11.46 -8.60
CA VAL A 245 -7.62 11.71 -9.31
C VAL A 245 -7.84 12.71 -10.45
N ASN A 246 -6.78 13.39 -10.88
CA ASN A 246 -6.77 14.20 -12.09
C ASN A 246 -5.79 13.58 -13.10
N VAL A 247 -6.32 13.09 -14.22
CA VAL A 247 -5.58 12.35 -15.25
C VAL A 247 -5.10 13.30 -16.33
N THR A 248 -3.79 13.32 -16.58
CA THR A 248 -3.16 14.16 -17.61
C THR A 248 -2.69 13.36 -18.82
N SER A 249 -2.36 12.08 -18.65
CA SER A 249 -2.10 11.14 -19.74
C SER A 249 -2.86 9.84 -19.52
N LEU A 250 -3.50 9.33 -20.58
CA LEU A 250 -4.16 8.04 -20.58
C LEU A 250 -3.15 6.90 -20.41
N GLY A 251 -3.62 5.78 -19.88
CA GLY A 251 -2.79 4.62 -19.57
C GLY A 251 -3.44 3.73 -18.51
N SER A 252 -2.77 2.65 -18.16
CA SER A 252 -3.17 1.81 -17.03
C SER A 252 -2.86 2.50 -15.70
N TYR A 253 -3.56 2.09 -14.65
CA TYR A 253 -3.20 2.41 -13.27
C TYR A 253 -3.22 1.16 -12.41
N THR A 254 -2.37 1.14 -11.41
CA THR A 254 -2.36 0.19 -10.30
C THR A 254 -2.07 0.98 -9.02
N ILE A 255 -2.98 0.87 -8.06
CA ILE A 255 -2.90 1.55 -6.78
C ILE A 255 -3.07 0.50 -5.69
N THR A 256 -2.18 0.52 -4.71
CA THR A 256 -2.18 -0.37 -3.55
C THR A 256 -1.98 0.43 -2.28
N THR A 257 -2.20 -0.20 -1.13
CA THR A 257 -1.85 0.38 0.17
C THR A 257 -0.86 -0.49 0.91
N ASN A 258 -0.22 0.05 1.95
CA ASN A 258 0.35 -0.80 2.99
C ASN A 258 -0.77 -1.57 3.73
N THR A 259 -0.39 -2.62 4.45
CA THR A 259 -1.27 -3.34 5.37
C THR A 259 -1.11 -2.76 6.77
N VAL A 260 -2.21 -2.33 7.39
CA VAL A 260 -2.23 -1.85 8.78
C VAL A 260 -3.34 -2.55 9.53
N ASP A 261 -3.00 -3.23 10.62
CA ASP A 261 -3.95 -4.04 11.40
C ASP A 261 -4.78 -4.99 10.52
N GLY A 262 -4.10 -5.73 9.64
CA GLY A 262 -4.74 -6.65 8.70
C GLY A 262 -5.47 -6.00 7.52
N ILE A 263 -5.73 -4.68 7.54
CA ILE A 263 -6.46 -3.97 6.48
C ILE A 263 -5.51 -3.52 5.37
N SER A 264 -5.88 -3.79 4.11
CA SER A 264 -5.23 -3.23 2.92
C SER A 264 -6.25 -2.98 1.79
N PHE A 265 -5.92 -2.10 0.85
CA PHE A 265 -6.76 -1.78 -0.30
C PHE A 265 -5.97 -1.88 -1.60
N SER A 266 -6.64 -2.25 -2.69
CA SER A 266 -6.05 -2.19 -4.03
C SER A 266 -7.08 -1.90 -5.12
N GLY A 267 -6.61 -1.33 -6.23
CA GLY A 267 -7.41 -1.11 -7.43
C GLY A 267 -6.52 -0.97 -8.66
N SER A 268 -6.95 -1.53 -9.78
CA SER A 268 -6.27 -1.42 -11.07
C SER A 268 -7.26 -1.20 -12.19
N GLY A 269 -6.80 -0.64 -13.31
CA GLY A 269 -7.66 -0.33 -14.45
C GLY A 269 -6.94 0.45 -15.54
N THR A 270 -7.70 1.10 -16.41
CA THR A 270 -7.19 1.96 -17.48
C THR A 270 -8.06 3.20 -17.61
N PHE A 271 -7.46 4.38 -17.69
CA PHE A 271 -8.21 5.60 -17.96
C PHE A 271 -8.54 5.71 -19.44
N THR A 272 -9.81 5.96 -19.73
CA THR A 272 -10.33 6.20 -21.08
C THR A 272 -10.55 7.68 -21.39
N ALA A 273 -10.43 8.55 -20.37
CA ALA A 273 -10.56 10.00 -20.50
C ALA A 273 -9.58 10.73 -19.56
N THR A 274 -9.15 11.92 -19.96
CA THR A 274 -8.36 12.84 -19.13
C THR A 274 -9.27 13.67 -18.20
N GLY A 275 -8.68 14.43 -17.29
CA GLY A 275 -9.40 15.26 -16.33
C GLY A 275 -9.75 14.51 -15.03
N ASN A 276 -10.77 14.99 -14.31
CA ASN A 276 -11.14 14.43 -13.01
C ASN A 276 -11.81 13.06 -13.16
N GLN A 277 -11.28 12.06 -12.46
CA GLN A 277 -11.80 10.69 -12.43
C GLN A 277 -11.86 10.20 -10.97
N ASN A 278 -12.66 9.17 -10.70
CA ASN A 278 -12.70 8.51 -9.39
C ASN A 278 -12.27 7.05 -9.54
N ILE A 279 -11.37 6.61 -8.67
CA ILE A 279 -10.93 5.22 -8.57
C ILE A 279 -11.53 4.62 -7.30
N THR A 280 -12.06 3.40 -7.39
CA THR A 280 -12.47 2.63 -6.22
C THR A 280 -11.40 1.60 -5.88
N LEU A 281 -10.82 1.71 -4.68
CA LEU A 281 -9.90 0.72 -4.12
C LEU A 281 -10.71 -0.25 -3.25
N GLN A 282 -10.61 -1.54 -3.53
CA GLN A 282 -11.31 -2.59 -2.80
C GLN A 282 -10.52 -3.00 -1.55
N GLY A 283 -11.18 -3.02 -0.40
CA GLY A 283 -10.59 -3.37 0.88
C GLY A 283 -10.59 -4.87 1.15
N THR A 284 -9.54 -5.36 1.80
CA THR A 284 -9.44 -6.73 2.32
C THR A 284 -8.81 -6.72 3.71
N GLY A 285 -9.08 -7.74 4.52
CA GLY A 285 -8.53 -7.86 5.86
C GLY A 285 -9.57 -8.12 6.95
N THR A 286 -9.09 -8.23 8.19
CA THR A 286 -9.90 -8.31 9.40
C THR A 286 -9.20 -7.49 10.49
N PRO A 287 -9.70 -6.30 10.87
CA PRO A 287 -9.05 -5.50 11.90
C PRO A 287 -9.12 -6.18 13.27
N THR A 288 -8.06 -5.99 14.07
CA THR A 288 -7.95 -6.60 15.41
C THR A 288 -8.13 -5.58 16.53
N SER A 289 -8.11 -4.27 16.23
CA SER A 289 -8.28 -3.21 17.23
C SER A 289 -9.05 -2.01 16.71
N THR A 290 -9.62 -1.22 17.62
CA THR A 290 -10.43 -0.02 17.34
C THR A 290 -9.63 1.25 17.07
N SER A 291 -8.30 1.23 17.31
CA SER A 291 -7.43 2.38 17.04
C SER A 291 -7.55 2.84 15.59
N VAL A 292 -7.57 4.15 15.34
CA VAL A 292 -7.66 4.70 13.97
C VAL A 292 -6.46 4.25 13.15
N LYS A 293 -6.71 3.66 11.97
CA LYS A 293 -5.63 3.18 11.08
C LYS A 293 -5.27 4.26 10.08
N THR A 294 -3.99 4.61 10.02
CA THR A 294 -3.47 5.47 8.95
C THR A 294 -2.97 4.59 7.82
N ILE A 295 -3.68 4.60 6.69
CA ILE A 295 -3.38 3.79 5.51
C ILE A 295 -2.64 4.67 4.49
N THR A 296 -1.48 4.22 4.06
CA THR A 296 -0.67 4.84 3.00
C THR A 296 -1.04 4.22 1.67
N ILE A 297 -1.62 5.02 0.78
CA ILE A 297 -1.93 4.73 -0.61
C ILE A 297 -0.68 4.99 -1.45
N THR A 298 -0.34 4.07 -2.35
CA THR A 298 0.76 4.17 -3.32
C THR A 298 0.23 3.91 -4.72
N SER A 299 0.56 4.79 -5.67
CA SER A 299 0.16 4.71 -7.07
C SER A 299 1.35 4.49 -8.00
N ASP A 300 1.11 3.84 -9.14
CA ASP A 300 2.08 3.67 -10.24
C ASP A 300 2.21 4.90 -11.17
N SER A 301 1.51 5.99 -10.86
CA SER A 301 1.51 7.23 -11.63
C SER A 301 2.92 7.74 -11.91
N GLN A 302 3.17 8.11 -13.17
CA GLN A 302 4.46 8.65 -13.62
C GLN A 302 4.43 10.19 -13.67
N GLY A 303 5.58 10.85 -13.82
CA GLY A 303 5.63 12.29 -14.13
C GLY A 303 5.96 13.24 -12.96
N GLY A 304 6.69 12.78 -11.94
CA GLY A 304 7.21 13.64 -10.88
C GLY A 304 6.18 14.20 -9.90
N VAL A 305 4.96 13.64 -9.92
CA VAL A 305 3.88 13.94 -8.98
C VAL A 305 3.99 13.05 -7.74
N SER A 306 3.39 13.45 -6.62
CA SER A 306 3.35 12.59 -5.43
C SER A 306 2.65 11.27 -5.76
N THR A 307 3.37 10.17 -5.60
CA THR A 307 2.84 8.81 -5.80
C THR A 307 2.29 8.20 -4.53
N THR A 308 2.36 8.92 -3.40
CA THR A 308 1.83 8.47 -2.12
C THR A 308 0.90 9.48 -1.48
N CYS A 309 -0.03 9.00 -0.66
CA CYS A 309 -0.78 9.80 0.30
C CYS A 309 -1.45 8.93 1.37
N THR A 310 -2.06 9.56 2.38
CA THR A 310 -2.63 8.84 3.53
C THR A 310 -4.13 9.10 3.70
N VAL A 311 -4.86 8.08 4.16
CA VAL A 311 -6.25 8.19 4.62
C VAL A 311 -6.40 7.52 5.99
N SER A 312 -7.40 7.94 6.76
CA SER A 312 -7.72 7.34 8.06
C SER A 312 -8.91 6.40 7.94
N VAL A 313 -8.73 5.14 8.33
CA VAL A 313 -9.82 4.17 8.48
C VAL A 313 -10.21 4.13 9.96
N VAL A 314 -11.47 4.44 10.25
CA VAL A 314 -12.03 4.35 11.60
C VAL A 314 -12.74 3.00 11.75
N VAL A 315 -12.26 2.21 12.69
CA VAL A 315 -12.92 0.99 13.16
C VAL A 315 -13.89 1.41 14.27
N VAL A 316 -15.17 1.07 14.16
CA VAL A 316 -16.18 1.50 15.13
C VAL A 316 -15.94 0.81 16.47
N ILE A 317 -16.20 1.52 17.57
CA ILE A 317 -16.08 0.95 18.91
C ILE A 317 -17.18 -0.09 19.12
N PRO A 318 -16.87 -1.31 19.59
CA PRO A 318 -17.86 -2.34 19.89
C PRO A 318 -18.92 -1.89 20.89
N ILE A 319 -20.02 -2.62 20.93
CA ILE A 319 -21.13 -2.34 21.85
C ILE A 319 -20.65 -2.35 23.30
N LYS A 320 -21.07 -1.35 24.09
CA LYS A 320 -20.73 -1.23 25.52
C LYS A 320 -21.88 -1.63 26.42
N ARG A 321 -21.59 -2.29 27.54
CA ARG A 321 -22.55 -2.64 28.58
C ARG A 321 -22.72 -1.46 29.53
N LEU A 322 -23.92 -0.90 29.57
CA LEU A 322 -24.28 0.27 30.37
C LEU A 322 -25.25 -0.13 31.48
N LEU A 323 -24.85 0.04 32.74
CA LEU A 323 -25.77 0.00 33.88
C LEU A 323 -26.29 1.41 34.17
N ALA A 324 -27.60 1.59 34.19
CA ALA A 324 -28.22 2.84 34.61
C ALA A 324 -29.07 2.62 35.86
N ILE A 325 -28.73 3.37 36.93
CA ILE A 325 -29.44 3.39 38.20
C ILE A 325 -30.21 4.71 38.30
N GLY A 326 -31.48 4.65 38.63
CA GLY A 326 -32.39 5.79 38.79
C GLY A 326 -33.85 5.39 38.56
N THR A 327 -34.76 6.31 38.84
CA THR A 327 -36.21 6.19 38.64
C THR A 327 -36.64 6.81 37.31
N SER A 328 -37.93 6.70 37.00
CA SER A 328 -38.62 7.48 35.96
C SER A 328 -37.92 7.50 34.59
N GLU A 329 -37.40 6.35 34.16
CA GLU A 329 -36.61 6.16 32.94
C GLU A 329 -37.37 6.54 31.65
N ASN A 330 -38.70 6.51 31.71
CA ASN A 330 -39.59 6.80 30.58
C ASN A 330 -40.38 8.10 30.71
N VAL A 331 -40.27 8.81 31.84
CA VAL A 331 -41.00 10.06 32.08
C VAL A 331 -40.03 11.22 32.05
N TYR A 332 -39.24 11.36 33.11
CA TYR A 332 -38.28 12.45 33.27
C TYR A 332 -36.92 12.09 32.68
N GLY A 333 -36.56 10.80 32.64
CA GLY A 333 -35.29 10.35 32.10
C GLY A 333 -34.14 10.38 33.09
N TYR A 334 -34.41 10.37 34.40
CA TYR A 334 -33.38 10.24 35.43
C TYR A 334 -32.52 8.97 35.28
N ASN A 335 -33.06 7.96 34.60
CA ASN A 335 -32.36 6.73 34.25
C ASN A 335 -32.26 6.58 32.71
N PHE A 336 -31.03 6.48 32.21
CA PHE A 336 -30.70 6.43 30.77
C PHE A 336 -31.09 5.11 30.06
N SER A 337 -31.54 4.07 30.79
CA SER A 337 -31.98 2.81 30.17
C SER A 337 -33.31 2.90 29.43
N GLY A 338 -34.14 3.91 29.75
CA GLY A 338 -35.48 4.07 29.19
C GLY A 338 -35.54 4.78 27.83
N ILE A 339 -36.72 5.35 27.54
CA ILE A 339 -37.05 6.03 26.28
C ILE A 339 -37.35 7.53 26.43
N ALA A 340 -37.09 8.12 27.59
CA ALA A 340 -37.09 9.58 27.77
C ALA A 340 -35.96 10.23 26.95
N ALA A 341 -35.90 11.58 26.92
CA ALA A 341 -34.95 12.32 26.08
C ALA A 341 -33.49 11.88 26.26
N SER A 342 -33.07 11.68 27.52
CA SER A 342 -31.74 11.17 27.89
C SER A 342 -31.44 9.78 27.31
N GLY A 343 -32.38 8.85 27.44
CA GLY A 343 -32.28 7.49 26.88
C GLY A 343 -32.27 7.49 25.34
N ARG A 344 -33.11 8.32 24.70
CA ARG A 344 -33.14 8.45 23.23
C ARG A 344 -31.85 9.05 22.68
N MET A 345 -31.25 10.01 23.40
CA MET A 345 -30.00 10.64 23.00
C MET A 345 -28.89 9.59 22.85
N ILE A 346 -28.76 8.66 23.80
CA ILE A 346 -27.70 7.63 23.76
C ILE A 346 -28.05 6.43 22.87
N SER A 347 -29.31 6.22 22.51
CA SER A 347 -29.75 5.12 21.64
C SER A 347 -29.93 5.50 20.17
N THR A 348 -29.80 6.79 19.82
CA THR A 348 -30.00 7.27 18.45
C THR A 348 -28.73 7.09 17.63
N ALA A 349 -28.85 6.39 16.49
CA ALA A 349 -27.71 6.02 15.65
C ALA A 349 -26.94 7.20 15.03
N SER A 350 -27.57 8.36 14.81
CA SER A 350 -26.87 9.57 14.37
C SER A 350 -25.97 10.15 15.46
N ASN A 351 -26.27 9.88 16.74
CA ASN A 351 -25.44 10.31 17.86
C ASN A 351 -24.37 9.25 18.15
N PHE A 352 -24.78 8.01 18.39
CA PHE A 352 -23.92 6.87 18.72
C PHE A 352 -24.24 5.72 17.78
N GLY A 353 -23.53 5.62 16.66
CA GLY A 353 -23.80 4.62 15.64
C GLY A 353 -22.61 4.36 14.73
N THR A 354 -22.79 3.47 13.76
CA THR A 354 -21.67 2.93 12.98
C THR A 354 -21.41 3.66 11.67
N THR A 355 -22.27 4.61 11.31
CA THR A 355 -22.22 5.27 10.01
C THR A 355 -21.18 6.40 9.98
N ALA A 356 -20.76 6.81 8.78
CA ALA A 356 -19.84 7.93 8.61
C ALA A 356 -20.41 9.26 9.17
N THR A 357 -21.74 9.41 9.18
CA THR A 357 -22.47 10.57 9.70
C THR A 357 -22.77 10.50 11.20
N SER A 358 -22.47 9.38 11.86
CA SER A 358 -22.61 9.28 13.32
C SER A 358 -21.57 10.16 14.01
N VAL A 359 -22.01 10.95 14.99
CA VAL A 359 -21.13 11.85 15.77
C VAL A 359 -20.06 11.02 16.50
N VAL A 360 -20.49 9.99 17.22
CA VAL A 360 -19.61 8.98 17.83
C VAL A 360 -19.77 7.67 17.07
N LYS A 361 -18.65 7.16 16.55
CA LYS A 361 -18.58 5.93 15.77
C LYS A 361 -18.49 4.70 16.68
N ALA A 362 -19.64 4.20 17.11
CA ALA A 362 -19.75 3.06 18.01
C ALA A 362 -20.99 2.20 17.69
N GLU A 363 -21.00 0.95 18.13
CA GLU A 363 -22.17 0.06 18.00
C GLU A 363 -23.26 0.32 19.06
N GLY A 364 -23.05 1.32 19.92
CA GLY A 364 -24.01 1.76 20.94
C GLY A 364 -23.88 0.99 22.25
N PHE A 365 -25.02 0.76 22.91
CA PHE A 365 -25.05 0.22 24.27
C PHE A 365 -26.01 -0.96 24.43
N THR A 366 -25.59 -2.00 25.16
CA THR A 366 -26.49 -2.92 25.85
C THR A 366 -26.83 -2.30 27.20
N ARG A 367 -28.08 -1.89 27.39
CA ARG A 367 -28.52 -1.13 28.56
C ARG A 367 -29.19 -2.03 29.60
N ILE A 368 -28.80 -1.86 30.86
CA ILE A 368 -29.35 -2.54 32.03
C ILE A 368 -30.05 -1.49 32.88
N ASN A 369 -31.33 -1.70 33.18
CA ASN A 369 -32.05 -0.91 34.17
C ASN A 369 -31.84 -1.55 35.55
N GLY A 370 -31.08 -0.89 36.43
CA GLY A 370 -30.85 -1.37 37.79
C GLY A 370 -31.83 -0.84 38.83
N GLY A 371 -32.91 -0.16 38.42
CA GLY A 371 -33.83 0.51 39.34
C GLY A 371 -33.14 1.65 40.10
N ASN A 372 -33.65 2.01 41.28
CA ASN A 372 -33.15 3.13 42.08
C ASN A 372 -32.70 2.73 43.50
N SER A 373 -32.64 1.43 43.78
CA SER A 373 -32.18 0.86 45.04
C SER A 373 -31.74 -0.59 44.83
N PRO A 374 -30.72 -0.84 44.00
CA PRO A 374 -30.22 -2.19 43.77
C PRO A 374 -29.74 -2.82 45.09
N SER A 375 -29.84 -4.15 45.20
CA SER A 375 -29.20 -4.85 46.31
C SER A 375 -27.68 -4.92 46.12
N ILE A 376 -26.94 -5.06 47.23
CA ILE A 376 -25.48 -5.28 47.21
C ILE A 376 -25.10 -6.42 46.27
N ALA A 377 -25.83 -7.54 46.30
CA ALA A 377 -25.56 -8.70 45.45
C ALA A 377 -25.74 -8.40 43.95
N GLN A 378 -26.76 -7.61 43.58
CA GLN A 378 -26.95 -7.18 42.20
C GLN A 378 -25.82 -6.26 41.75
N LEU A 379 -25.46 -5.29 42.58
CA LEU A 379 -24.40 -4.34 42.28
C LEU A 379 -23.05 -5.05 42.11
N GLN A 380 -22.70 -5.97 43.00
CA GLN A 380 -21.49 -6.82 42.88
C GLN A 380 -21.52 -7.65 41.60
N GLY A 381 -22.67 -8.24 41.26
CA GLY A 381 -22.82 -9.02 40.03
C GLY A 381 -22.55 -8.19 38.77
N TRP A 382 -22.99 -6.93 38.73
CA TRP A 382 -22.78 -6.05 37.58
C TRP A 382 -21.40 -5.39 37.53
N LEU A 383 -20.81 -5.04 38.67
CA LEU A 383 -19.56 -4.25 38.71
C LEU A 383 -18.31 -5.09 38.94
N SER A 384 -18.44 -6.24 39.59
CA SER A 384 -17.30 -7.09 40.00
C SER A 384 -17.42 -8.55 39.55
N GLY A 385 -18.48 -8.89 38.80
CA GLY A 385 -18.71 -10.23 38.26
C GLY A 385 -17.73 -10.63 37.15
N SER A 386 -17.94 -11.79 36.54
CA SER A 386 -17.09 -12.31 35.45
C SER A 386 -17.21 -11.54 34.14
N SER A 387 -18.24 -10.70 33.99
CA SER A 387 -18.45 -9.81 32.85
C SER A 387 -19.00 -8.48 33.35
N PRO A 388 -18.14 -7.67 33.99
CA PRO A 388 -18.57 -6.41 34.57
C PRO A 388 -19.05 -5.47 33.46
N VAL A 389 -19.95 -4.55 33.80
CA VAL A 389 -20.40 -3.52 32.87
C VAL A 389 -19.24 -2.56 32.55
N ASP A 390 -19.27 -1.97 31.37
CA ASP A 390 -18.26 -1.02 30.92
C ASP A 390 -18.45 0.35 31.57
N ILE A 391 -19.72 0.75 31.72
CA ILE A 391 -20.11 2.07 32.19
C ILE A 391 -21.27 1.93 33.17
N MET A 392 -21.21 2.65 34.28
CA MET A 392 -22.27 2.84 35.24
C MET A 392 -22.72 4.31 35.24
N VAL A 393 -24.04 4.52 35.27
CA VAL A 393 -24.64 5.84 35.44
C VAL A 393 -25.49 5.84 36.70
N ILE A 394 -25.22 6.80 37.57
CA ILE A 394 -26.00 7.05 38.78
C ILE A 394 -26.90 8.25 38.50
N GLY A 395 -28.21 8.06 38.63
CA GLY A 395 -29.23 9.08 38.47
C GLY A 395 -30.14 9.20 39.70
N TYR A 396 -31.12 10.10 39.63
CA TYR A 396 -32.13 10.25 40.68
C TYR A 396 -33.08 9.05 40.76
N SER A 397 -33.51 8.54 41.92
CA SER A 397 -33.04 8.85 43.29
C SER A 397 -32.36 7.62 43.88
N TRP A 398 -31.04 7.64 44.05
CA TRP A 398 -30.33 6.59 44.77
C TRP A 398 -29.30 7.19 45.73
N ALA A 399 -29.20 6.61 46.91
CA ALA A 399 -28.28 7.00 47.97
C ALA A 399 -27.44 5.78 48.38
N PRO A 400 -26.29 5.52 47.73
CA PRO A 400 -25.46 4.36 48.02
C PRO A 400 -25.13 4.26 49.52
N SER A 401 -25.25 3.07 50.10
CA SER A 401 -24.72 2.72 51.43
C SER A 401 -23.19 2.61 51.41
N ASP A 402 -22.56 2.44 52.58
CA ASP A 402 -21.10 2.27 52.66
C ASP A 402 -20.61 1.05 51.87
N ALA A 403 -21.34 -0.07 51.93
CA ALA A 403 -20.99 -1.26 51.16
C ALA A 403 -21.13 -1.05 49.65
N GLU A 404 -22.15 -0.33 49.20
CA GLU A 404 -22.33 -0.02 47.77
C GLU A 404 -21.28 0.99 47.29
N ALA A 405 -20.94 1.99 48.12
CA ALA A 405 -19.88 2.95 47.84
C ALA A 405 -18.50 2.28 47.67
N ASP A 406 -18.19 1.30 48.53
CA ASP A 406 -16.97 0.49 48.44
C ASP A 406 -16.89 -0.28 47.11
N ILE A 407 -17.99 -0.92 46.70
CA ILE A 407 -18.06 -1.65 45.42
C ILE A 407 -17.84 -0.70 44.23
N ILE A 408 -18.43 0.50 44.27
CA ILE A 408 -18.27 1.49 43.18
C ILE A 408 -16.83 2.02 43.15
N ALA A 409 -16.20 2.26 44.30
CA ALA A 409 -14.82 2.69 44.37
C ALA A 409 -13.85 1.61 43.83
N ASP A 410 -14.04 0.34 44.22
CA ASP A 410 -13.29 -0.80 43.66
C ASP A 410 -13.49 -0.92 42.14
N TYR A 411 -14.72 -0.73 41.65
CA TYR A 411 -15.01 -0.71 40.22
C TYR A 411 -14.24 0.38 39.47
N LEU A 412 -14.20 1.60 40.01
CA LEU A 412 -13.42 2.71 39.45
C LEU A 412 -11.92 2.42 39.44
N VAL A 413 -11.37 1.85 40.51
CA VAL A 413 -9.94 1.45 40.61
C VAL A 413 -9.59 0.40 39.55
N LYS A 414 -10.53 -0.50 39.23
CA LYS A 414 -10.39 -1.50 38.17
C LYS A 414 -10.59 -0.94 36.75
N GLY A 415 -10.76 0.37 36.59
CA GLY A 415 -10.93 1.04 35.30
C GLY A 415 -12.38 1.16 34.84
N GLY A 416 -13.35 0.74 35.67
CA GLY A 416 -14.77 0.95 35.39
C GLY A 416 -15.10 2.44 35.24
N VAL A 417 -16.08 2.78 34.40
CA VAL A 417 -16.46 4.19 34.15
C VAL A 417 -17.73 4.54 34.92
N VAL A 418 -17.73 5.64 35.68
CA VAL A 418 -18.90 6.10 36.43
C VAL A 418 -19.26 7.54 36.04
N LEU A 419 -20.51 7.74 35.59
CA LEU A 419 -21.13 9.05 35.42
C LEU A 419 -22.18 9.24 36.52
N ALA A 420 -21.94 10.12 37.48
CA ALA A 420 -22.87 10.36 38.58
C ALA A 420 -23.59 11.70 38.46
N PHE A 421 -24.87 11.66 38.10
CA PHE A 421 -25.81 12.77 38.18
C PHE A 421 -26.65 12.54 39.43
N SER A 422 -26.19 13.05 40.57
CA SER A 422 -26.78 12.70 41.86
C SER A 422 -26.72 13.83 42.87
N GLU A 423 -27.90 14.12 43.41
CA GLU A 423 -28.17 15.08 44.48
C GLU A 423 -28.34 14.40 45.87
N SER A 424 -27.93 13.14 46.01
CA SER A 424 -27.98 12.46 47.30
C SER A 424 -26.83 12.91 48.19
N ASN A 425 -27.09 13.85 49.11
CA ASN A 425 -26.09 14.31 50.08
C ASN A 425 -25.39 13.12 50.79
N ALA A 426 -26.15 12.30 51.51
CA ALA A 426 -25.58 11.20 52.29
C ALA A 426 -24.92 10.13 51.41
N GLY A 427 -25.51 9.82 50.25
CA GLY A 427 -24.98 8.83 49.32
C GLY A 427 -23.66 9.27 48.67
N MET A 428 -23.60 10.50 48.18
CA MET A 428 -22.40 11.07 47.55
C MET A 428 -21.30 11.31 48.57
N GLN A 429 -21.62 11.70 49.81
CA GLN A 429 -20.62 11.80 50.88
C GLN A 429 -19.94 10.44 51.11
N ARG A 430 -20.71 9.35 51.20
CA ARG A 430 -20.13 8.01 51.35
C ARG A 430 -19.28 7.66 50.14
N LEU A 431 -19.82 7.81 48.93
CA LEU A 431 -19.06 7.51 47.70
C LEU A 431 -17.73 8.25 47.63
N PHE A 432 -17.70 9.56 47.89
CA PHE A 432 -16.46 10.34 47.85
C PHE A 432 -15.45 9.89 48.91
N ARG A 433 -15.89 9.57 50.12
CA ARG A 433 -14.98 9.08 51.17
C ARG A 433 -14.28 7.78 50.78
N TYR A 434 -14.96 6.89 50.06
CA TYR A 434 -14.36 5.67 49.52
C TYR A 434 -13.48 5.95 48.30
N VAL A 435 -13.94 6.76 47.34
CA VAL A 435 -13.19 7.07 46.11
C VAL A 435 -11.88 7.80 46.39
N PHE A 436 -11.90 8.79 47.29
CA PHE A 436 -10.72 9.60 47.65
C PHE A 436 -9.99 9.07 48.90
N ASN A 437 -10.52 8.03 49.55
CA ASN A 437 -10.00 7.51 50.82
C ASN A 437 -9.81 8.61 51.89
N ASP A 438 -10.77 9.53 51.99
CA ASP A 438 -10.73 10.68 52.90
C ASP A 438 -12.08 10.87 53.61
N ASN A 439 -12.10 10.52 54.91
CA ASN A 439 -13.29 10.61 55.76
C ASN A 439 -13.70 12.05 56.15
N THR A 440 -12.89 13.06 55.84
CA THR A 440 -13.18 14.46 56.15
C THR A 440 -14.09 15.13 55.11
N ILE A 441 -14.26 14.51 53.94
CA ILE A 441 -15.15 15.00 52.88
C ILE A 441 -16.58 15.08 53.40
N THR A 442 -17.23 16.20 53.09
CA THR A 442 -18.63 16.49 53.44
C THR A 442 -19.42 16.92 52.20
N THR A 443 -20.72 16.68 52.23
CA THR A 443 -21.65 17.17 51.22
C THR A 443 -22.84 17.89 51.88
N GLY A 444 -23.58 18.66 51.10
CA GLY A 444 -24.80 19.33 51.57
C GLY A 444 -25.59 19.94 50.41
N GLY A 445 -26.84 20.32 50.68
CA GLY A 445 -27.68 21.01 49.70
C GLY A 445 -27.32 22.49 49.58
N VAL A 446 -27.32 23.01 48.37
CA VAL A 446 -27.13 24.43 48.03
C VAL A 446 -27.90 24.79 46.78
N ASN A 447 -28.40 26.03 46.74
CA ASN A 447 -29.26 26.55 45.69
C ASN A 447 -30.50 25.68 45.47
N ALA A 448 -31.43 26.13 44.66
CA ALA A 448 -32.70 25.43 44.44
C ALA A 448 -33.12 25.63 42.99
N ALA A 449 -34.20 24.94 42.60
CA ALA A 449 -34.66 24.83 41.22
C ALA A 449 -34.44 26.06 40.34
N GLY A 450 -33.79 25.87 39.19
CA GLY A 450 -33.43 26.93 38.25
C GLY A 450 -32.13 27.66 38.60
N ALA A 451 -31.31 27.12 39.50
CA ALA A 451 -29.96 27.64 39.75
C ALA A 451 -29.05 27.46 38.51
N LEU A 452 -28.11 28.37 38.33
CA LEU A 452 -27.21 28.40 37.16
C LEU A 452 -25.74 28.34 37.57
N TYR A 453 -24.99 27.41 36.99
CA TYR A 453 -23.60 27.16 37.37
C TYR A 453 -22.65 27.33 36.19
N ARG A 454 -21.60 28.13 36.39
CA ARG A 454 -20.58 28.39 35.37
C ARG A 454 -19.63 27.20 35.21
N LEU A 455 -19.45 26.76 33.97
CA LEU A 455 -18.43 25.81 33.55
C LEU A 455 -17.09 26.50 33.32
N PRO A 456 -15.96 25.83 33.61
CA PRO A 456 -14.62 26.37 33.39
C PRO A 456 -14.29 26.52 31.90
N VAL A 457 -13.24 27.31 31.62
CA VAL A 457 -12.63 27.43 30.28
C VAL A 457 -11.41 26.51 30.21
N ILE A 458 -11.63 25.21 30.29
CA ILE A 458 -10.59 24.17 30.19
C ILE A 458 -10.79 23.34 28.92
N ASN A 459 -9.69 22.84 28.35
CA ASN A 459 -9.76 21.93 27.21
C ASN A 459 -9.95 20.48 27.70
N ASP A 460 -11.21 20.09 27.92
CA ASP A 460 -11.60 18.75 28.31
C ASP A 460 -12.69 18.22 27.36
N GLU A 461 -12.64 16.94 27.00
CA GLU A 461 -13.55 16.33 26.02
C GLU A 461 -15.01 16.17 26.50
N ILE A 462 -15.29 16.38 27.80
CA ILE A 462 -16.65 16.43 28.34
C ILE A 462 -17.25 17.83 28.17
N ILE A 463 -16.45 18.87 28.35
CA ILE A 463 -16.90 20.27 28.24
C ILE A 463 -16.82 20.78 26.80
N ASN A 464 -15.86 20.29 26.00
CA ASN A 464 -15.69 20.64 24.59
C ASN A 464 -15.53 19.37 23.73
N GLY A 465 -16.58 18.56 23.73
CA GLY A 465 -16.63 17.27 23.06
C GLY A 465 -17.34 17.31 21.70
N PRO A 466 -17.57 16.12 21.11
CA PRO A 466 -18.07 16.01 19.73
C PRO A 466 -19.52 16.48 19.54
N PHE A 467 -20.28 16.69 20.63
CA PHE A 467 -21.65 17.21 20.57
C PHE A 467 -21.75 18.72 20.80
N GLY A 468 -20.65 19.40 21.14
CA GLY A 468 -20.62 20.85 21.29
C GLY A 468 -19.63 21.35 22.35
N ASP A 469 -19.41 22.66 22.33
CA ASP A 469 -18.51 23.38 23.23
C ASP A 469 -19.29 24.15 24.30
N ALA A 470 -19.15 23.72 25.55
CA ALA A 470 -19.75 24.31 26.74
C ALA A 470 -18.74 25.08 27.61
N ARG A 471 -17.52 25.35 27.11
CA ARG A 471 -16.50 26.07 27.88
C ARG A 471 -16.97 27.49 28.20
N GLY A 472 -16.91 27.85 29.49
CA GLY A 472 -17.38 29.16 29.97
C GLY A 472 -18.90 29.35 29.89
N LYS A 473 -19.67 28.30 29.56
CA LYS A 473 -21.14 28.32 29.51
C LYS A 473 -21.74 27.87 30.84
N THR A 474 -23.05 27.67 30.87
CA THR A 474 -23.78 27.30 32.09
C THR A 474 -24.43 25.93 31.99
N TRP A 475 -24.57 25.28 33.14
CA TRP A 475 -25.54 24.21 33.33
C TRP A 475 -26.58 24.65 34.37
N GLY A 476 -27.80 24.16 34.22
CA GLY A 476 -28.94 24.50 35.06
C GLY A 476 -29.33 23.36 35.98
N GLU A 477 -29.74 23.67 37.20
CA GLU A 477 -30.25 22.67 38.15
C GLU A 477 -31.76 22.46 38.00
N ASP A 478 -32.18 21.18 38.12
CA ASP A 478 -33.57 20.71 38.04
C ASP A 478 -34.44 21.09 39.25
N ALA A 479 -35.29 20.21 39.80
CA ALA A 479 -36.41 20.56 40.67
C ALA A 479 -36.06 20.50 42.17
N SER A 480 -34.78 20.33 42.51
CA SER A 480 -34.33 19.99 43.85
C SER A 480 -33.38 21.06 44.41
N ALA A 481 -32.47 20.67 45.30
CA ALA A 481 -31.34 21.48 45.71
C ALA A 481 -30.06 20.78 45.27
N THR A 482 -29.16 21.51 44.62
CA THR A 482 -27.88 20.96 44.19
C THR A 482 -27.08 20.45 45.39
N THR A 483 -26.50 19.27 45.28
CA THR A 483 -25.50 18.81 46.24
C THR A 483 -24.15 19.46 45.94
N TYR A 484 -23.54 20.11 46.93
CA TYR A 484 -22.12 20.46 46.90
C TYR A 484 -21.29 19.39 47.62
N ALA A 485 -20.00 19.32 47.28
CA ALA A 485 -18.97 18.63 48.03
C ALA A 485 -17.94 19.64 48.55
N SER A 486 -17.43 19.42 49.76
CA SER A 486 -16.40 20.22 50.42
C SER A 486 -15.30 19.33 50.96
N GLY A 487 -14.06 19.77 50.83
CA GLY A 487 -12.87 19.00 51.26
C GLY A 487 -12.35 18.01 50.21
N ILE A 488 -12.85 18.04 48.96
CA ILE A 488 -12.28 17.20 47.89
C ILE A 488 -10.85 17.66 47.57
N PRO A 489 -9.87 16.73 47.47
CA PRO A 489 -8.49 17.07 47.10
C PRO A 489 -8.40 17.70 45.71
N SER A 490 -8.15 19.01 45.64
CA SER A 490 -8.07 19.75 44.36
C SER A 490 -6.97 19.25 43.39
N SER A 491 -5.95 18.57 43.91
CA SER A 491 -4.92 17.92 43.10
C SER A 491 -5.46 16.74 42.29
N GLU A 492 -6.54 16.10 42.73
CA GLU A 492 -7.09 14.87 42.15
C GLU A 492 -8.28 15.10 41.22
N ILE A 493 -8.85 16.30 41.22
CA ILE A 493 -10.02 16.64 40.40
C ILE A 493 -9.78 17.84 39.50
N ASP A 494 -10.52 17.88 38.40
CA ASP A 494 -10.79 19.08 37.61
C ASP A 494 -12.18 19.60 37.98
N ILE A 495 -12.24 20.82 38.52
CA ILE A 495 -13.47 21.44 38.99
C ILE A 495 -14.29 21.92 37.79
N TYR A 496 -15.52 21.41 37.66
CA TYR A 496 -16.44 21.78 36.58
C TYR A 496 -17.42 22.87 37.01
N SER A 497 -17.76 22.98 38.28
CA SER A 497 -18.50 24.13 38.80
C SER A 497 -18.37 24.23 40.32
N THR A 498 -18.62 25.44 40.82
CA THR A 498 -18.69 25.76 42.26
C THR A 498 -20.14 25.99 42.67
N ASP A 499 -20.39 26.22 43.96
CA ASP A 499 -21.74 26.54 44.47
C ASP A 499 -22.21 27.97 44.17
N SER A 500 -21.46 28.75 43.38
CA SER A 500 -21.84 30.09 42.94
C SER A 500 -23.00 30.05 41.94
N ASP A 501 -24.14 30.60 42.33
CA ASP A 501 -25.36 30.64 41.51
C ASP A 501 -25.47 31.93 40.69
N LEU A 502 -25.48 31.78 39.37
CA LEU A 502 -25.59 32.89 38.41
C LEU A 502 -27.03 33.35 38.16
N SER A 503 -28.04 32.67 38.70
CA SER A 503 -29.45 33.09 38.60
C SER A 503 -29.81 34.22 39.59
N GLN A 504 -28.82 34.79 40.27
CA GLN A 504 -28.99 35.86 41.25
C GLN A 504 -28.28 37.14 40.80
N ALA A 505 -28.81 38.30 41.21
CA ALA A 505 -28.23 39.61 40.88
C ALA A 505 -26.80 39.80 41.42
N SER A 506 -26.45 39.11 42.50
CA SER A 506 -25.11 39.10 43.10
C SER A 506 -24.65 37.66 43.28
N PRO A 507 -24.12 37.02 42.23
CA PRO A 507 -23.65 35.64 42.32
C PRO A 507 -22.57 35.48 43.38
N GLY A 508 -22.76 34.55 44.30
CA GLY A 508 -21.83 34.24 45.38
C GLY A 508 -21.83 32.76 45.73
N GLY A 509 -20.69 32.25 46.17
CA GLY A 509 -20.49 30.87 46.58
C GLY A 509 -19.54 30.77 47.76
N THR A 510 -19.45 29.59 48.35
CA THR A 510 -18.53 29.29 49.45
C THR A 510 -17.23 28.73 48.88
N ALA A 511 -16.10 29.34 49.22
CA ALA A 511 -14.80 28.85 48.79
C ALA A 511 -14.59 27.37 49.18
N GLY A 512 -14.12 26.56 48.22
CA GLY A 512 -13.88 25.12 48.43
C GLY A 512 -15.09 24.22 48.25
N ARG A 513 -16.29 24.76 47.99
CA ARG A 513 -17.48 23.97 47.63
C ARG A 513 -17.57 23.80 46.11
N VAL A 514 -17.63 22.55 45.67
CA VAL A 514 -17.78 22.18 44.26
C VAL A 514 -19.13 21.50 44.03
N THR A 515 -19.76 21.76 42.89
CA THR A 515 -21.05 21.16 42.49
C THR A 515 -20.91 20.22 41.30
N ALA A 516 -19.76 20.24 40.62
CA ALA A 516 -19.41 19.26 39.62
C ALA A 516 -17.88 19.13 39.50
N PHE A 517 -17.40 17.93 39.22
CA PHE A 517 -15.99 17.67 38.91
C PHE A 517 -15.80 16.43 38.04
N LYS A 518 -14.62 16.35 37.44
CA LYS A 518 -14.06 15.12 36.87
C LYS A 518 -12.84 14.70 37.67
N HIS A 519 -12.71 13.41 37.95
CA HIS A 519 -11.52 12.85 38.56
C HIS A 519 -10.39 12.76 37.52
N LYS A 520 -9.16 13.12 37.89
CA LYS A 520 -8.02 13.19 36.96
C LYS A 520 -7.48 11.83 36.54
N THR A 521 -7.47 10.86 37.46
CA THR A 521 -6.93 9.51 37.22
C THR A 521 -7.99 8.43 37.06
N LEU A 522 -9.03 8.42 37.91
CA LEU A 522 -10.14 7.48 37.79
C LEU A 522 -11.14 7.93 36.71
N ASN A 523 -11.82 6.96 36.08
CA ASN A 523 -12.87 7.22 35.11
C ASN A 523 -14.19 7.65 35.80
N PHE A 524 -14.13 8.75 36.55
CA PHE A 524 -15.25 9.24 37.37
C PHE A 524 -15.59 10.70 37.06
N ILE A 525 -16.88 10.96 36.84
CA ILE A 525 -17.44 12.31 36.89
C ILE A 525 -18.61 12.36 37.87
N TRP A 526 -18.78 13.52 38.50
CA TRP A 526 -19.94 13.81 39.32
C TRP A 526 -20.49 15.20 39.04
N ILE A 527 -21.81 15.29 39.01
CA ILE A 527 -22.60 16.52 38.99
C ILE A 527 -23.69 16.39 40.06
N GLY A 528 -23.78 17.40 40.93
CA GLY A 528 -24.62 17.42 42.12
C GLY A 528 -26.12 17.56 41.91
N ASP A 529 -26.62 17.29 40.71
CA ASP A 529 -28.03 17.38 40.34
C ASP A 529 -28.49 16.03 39.79
N GLY A 530 -29.51 15.43 40.44
CA GLY A 530 -30.09 14.16 40.01
C GLY A 530 -31.00 14.28 38.79
N GLY A 531 -31.50 15.49 38.54
CA GLY A 531 -32.29 15.89 37.40
C GLY A 531 -31.48 16.54 36.28
N PHE A 532 -30.14 16.49 36.34
CA PHE A 532 -29.27 17.05 35.30
C PHE A 532 -29.64 16.55 33.89
N ASN A 533 -30.08 15.29 33.81
CA ASN A 533 -30.48 14.59 32.60
C ASN A 533 -32.01 14.51 32.39
N SER A 534 -32.78 15.38 33.05
CA SER A 534 -34.24 15.32 33.03
C SER A 534 -34.90 16.22 31.97
N ASN A 535 -35.98 15.72 31.38
CA ASN A 535 -36.76 16.42 30.36
C ASN A 535 -38.27 16.35 30.68
N CYS A 536 -38.93 17.50 30.81
CA CYS A 536 -40.36 17.61 31.10
C CYS A 536 -40.93 18.96 30.63
N GLY A 537 -41.17 19.08 29.33
CA GLY A 537 -41.85 20.24 28.76
C GLY A 537 -41.07 21.55 28.84
N ALA A 538 -41.78 22.69 28.73
CA ALA A 538 -41.23 24.02 28.45
C ALA A 538 -40.89 24.86 29.69
N SER A 539 -40.56 24.24 30.84
CA SER A 539 -40.16 25.01 32.02
C SER A 539 -38.77 25.63 31.85
N ASP A 540 -38.60 26.83 32.38
CA ASP A 540 -37.35 27.61 32.52
C ASP A 540 -36.60 27.35 33.83
N THR A 541 -37.19 26.64 34.79
CA THR A 541 -36.56 26.35 36.10
C THR A 541 -36.42 24.87 36.41
N ILE A 542 -37.00 23.97 35.62
CA ILE A 542 -36.86 22.51 35.79
C ILE A 542 -36.63 21.82 34.44
N CYS A 543 -36.17 20.58 34.49
CA CYS A 543 -35.90 19.72 33.36
C CYS A 543 -34.94 20.33 32.32
N PRO A 544 -33.68 20.60 32.72
CA PRO A 544 -32.71 21.35 31.93
C PRO A 544 -32.19 20.58 30.70
N PHE A 545 -32.48 19.29 30.57
CA PHE A 545 -32.00 18.46 29.47
C PHE A 545 -32.92 18.58 28.24
N GLU A 546 -32.35 18.94 27.09
CA GLU A 546 -33.09 19.09 25.84
C GLU A 546 -32.44 18.37 24.65
N VAL A 547 -33.29 17.78 23.80
CA VAL A 547 -32.92 17.19 22.52
C VAL A 547 -33.87 17.68 21.43
N ASN A 548 -33.39 17.80 20.20
CA ASN A 548 -34.25 18.17 19.07
C ASN A 548 -35.08 16.99 18.55
N GLY A 549 -35.84 17.20 17.47
CA GLY A 549 -36.67 16.17 16.83
C GLY A 549 -35.89 14.96 16.27
N SER A 550 -34.57 15.08 16.09
CA SER A 550 -33.68 13.97 15.72
C SER A 550 -32.97 13.35 16.94
N ASN A 551 -33.39 13.70 18.16
CA ASN A 551 -32.78 13.31 19.43
C ASN A 551 -31.30 13.76 19.60
N LEU A 552 -30.82 14.71 18.80
CA LEU A 552 -29.50 15.32 19.01
C LEU A 552 -29.59 16.23 20.25
N PRO A 553 -28.61 16.21 21.18
CA PRO A 553 -28.57 17.16 22.29
C PRO A 553 -28.51 18.59 21.77
N VAL A 554 -29.30 19.47 22.38
CA VAL A 554 -29.32 20.89 22.03
C VAL A 554 -29.28 21.73 23.31
N VAL A 555 -28.85 22.98 23.15
CA VAL A 555 -28.92 23.99 24.20
C VAL A 555 -30.37 24.25 24.55
N LYS A 556 -30.68 24.30 25.85
CA LYS A 556 -31.96 24.81 26.35
C LYS A 556 -31.80 26.29 26.67
N THR A 557 -32.61 27.12 26.01
CA THR A 557 -32.51 28.58 26.11
C THR A 557 -33.39 29.13 27.23
N SER A 558 -33.07 30.32 27.74
CA SER A 558 -33.89 31.04 28.72
C SER A 558 -34.19 30.20 29.97
N TYR A 559 -33.13 29.72 30.64
CA TYR A 559 -33.24 28.93 31.84
C TYR A 559 -32.71 29.71 33.05
N GLY A 560 -33.44 29.70 34.15
CA GLY A 560 -33.07 30.41 35.36
C GLY A 560 -34.26 30.75 36.26
N ARG A 561 -34.02 30.82 37.57
CA ARG A 561 -35.02 31.30 38.56
C ARG A 561 -34.98 32.80 38.81
N GLY A 562 -34.04 33.51 38.19
CA GLY A 562 -33.82 34.95 38.36
C GLY A 562 -34.74 35.84 37.52
N GLY A 563 -35.60 35.22 36.70
CA GLY A 563 -36.41 35.87 35.67
C GLY A 563 -35.60 36.25 34.43
N ASP A 564 -36.30 36.71 33.38
CA ASP A 564 -35.77 36.93 32.02
C ASP A 564 -34.42 37.68 31.95
N ALA A 565 -34.14 38.58 32.89
CA ALA A 565 -32.92 39.37 32.92
C ALA A 565 -31.66 38.60 33.35
N LEU A 566 -31.83 37.45 34.02
CA LEU A 566 -30.76 36.62 34.57
C LEU A 566 -30.74 35.21 33.98
N ASP A 567 -31.72 34.88 33.14
CA ASP A 567 -31.78 33.61 32.44
C ASP A 567 -30.60 33.43 31.50
N GLN A 568 -30.11 32.18 31.41
CA GLN A 568 -29.01 31.81 30.55
C GLN A 568 -29.33 30.53 29.79
N ASP A 569 -28.56 30.31 28.73
CA ASP A 569 -28.53 29.07 27.99
C ASP A 569 -27.88 27.96 28.82
N VAL A 570 -28.53 26.80 28.95
CA VAL A 570 -27.99 25.65 29.68
C VAL A 570 -27.64 24.50 28.76
N TYR A 571 -26.51 23.86 29.08
CA TYR A 571 -25.82 22.91 28.20
C TYR A 571 -25.89 21.46 28.73
N ASN A 572 -26.81 21.15 29.65
CA ASN A 572 -26.89 19.87 30.34
C ASN A 572 -26.88 18.64 29.39
N SER A 573 -27.64 18.71 28.30
CA SER A 573 -27.72 17.62 27.32
C SER A 573 -26.44 17.45 26.50
N ILE A 574 -25.78 18.55 26.14
CA ILE A 574 -24.50 18.56 25.41
C ILE A 574 -23.39 17.98 26.30
N ILE A 575 -23.33 18.40 27.57
CA ILE A 575 -22.36 17.90 28.55
C ILE A 575 -22.58 16.41 28.79
N SER A 576 -23.83 15.98 28.94
CA SER A 576 -24.16 14.55 29.09
C SER A 576 -23.73 13.75 27.86
N ALA A 577 -24.03 14.21 26.64
CA ALA A 577 -23.66 13.51 25.41
C ALA A 577 -22.14 13.44 25.22
N ASN A 578 -21.42 14.52 25.52
CA ASN A 578 -19.96 14.54 25.55
C ASN A 578 -19.39 13.60 26.62
N ALA A 579 -20.01 13.54 27.81
CA ALA A 579 -19.64 12.59 28.85
C ALA A 579 -19.81 11.12 28.40
N PHE A 580 -20.87 10.80 27.66
CA PHE A 580 -21.03 9.46 27.07
C PHE A 580 -20.00 9.18 25.96
N ALA A 581 -19.64 10.18 25.14
CA ALA A 581 -18.57 10.04 24.15
C ALA A 581 -17.22 9.75 24.83
N TRP A 582 -16.90 10.49 25.90
CA TRP A 582 -15.76 10.23 26.78
C TRP A 582 -15.83 8.85 27.41
N ALA A 583 -16.99 8.44 27.95
CA ALA A 583 -17.17 7.18 28.64
C ALA A 583 -16.96 5.97 27.73
N ILE A 584 -17.47 6.00 26.50
CA ILE A 584 -17.22 4.94 25.49
C ILE A 584 -15.72 4.82 25.22
N LYS A 585 -15.04 5.96 25.04
CA LYS A 585 -13.60 5.99 24.77
C LYS A 585 -12.80 5.46 25.94
N GLN A 586 -13.10 5.88 27.17
CA GLN A 586 -12.43 5.36 28.36
C GLN A 586 -12.70 3.86 28.52
N ALA A 587 -13.95 3.42 28.38
CA ALA A 587 -14.30 2.00 28.45
C ALA A 587 -13.59 1.15 27.39
N GLU A 588 -13.28 1.71 26.21
CA GLU A 588 -12.58 1.02 25.13
C GLU A 588 -11.06 0.95 25.35
N PHE A 589 -10.43 2.03 25.81
CA PHE A 589 -8.97 2.14 25.82
C PHE A 589 -8.33 2.07 27.21
N ASN A 590 -9.08 2.41 28.27
CA ASN A 590 -8.61 2.45 29.66
C ASN A 590 -9.65 1.87 30.64
N GLY A 591 -10.54 1.01 30.14
CA GLY A 591 -11.70 0.47 30.83
C GLY A 591 -11.45 -0.87 31.50
N ILE A 592 -12.37 -1.28 32.38
CA ILE A 592 -12.29 -2.57 33.08
C ILE A 592 -12.28 -3.81 32.16
N ASN A 593 -12.85 -3.69 30.96
CA ASN A 593 -12.94 -4.77 29.96
C ASN A 593 -11.99 -4.56 28.77
N THR A 594 -10.98 -3.69 28.87
CA THR A 594 -10.01 -3.50 27.78
C THR A 594 -9.32 -4.82 27.44
N GLN A 595 -9.40 -5.22 26.17
CA GLN A 595 -8.55 -6.27 25.58
C GLN A 595 -7.54 -5.64 24.63
#